data_AF-A0A238YRJ2-F1
#
_entry.id   AF-A0A238YRJ2-F1
#
_cell.length_a   1.000
_cell.length_b   1.000
_cell.length_c   1.000
_cell.angle_alpha   90.00
_cell.angle_beta   90.00
_cell.angle_gamma   90.00
#
_symmetry.space_group_name_H-M   'P 1'
#
loop_
_entity.id
_entity.type
_entity.pdbx_description
1 polymer ?
#
loop_
_entity_poly.entity_id
_entity_poly.type
_entity_poly.pdbx_seq_one_letter_code
_entity_poly.pdbx_strand_id
1 'polypeptide(L)'
;MNRQAFALLLLFFVLPLGLSSLAASQASAAQKWVQSGRVLVIGNDRGGLLKDRARLVEQLRRDGRKVEIRGNLCLSSCTMFLGARNVCVNPNTVFGFHGPSSYGRPLPRDQFDFWSNVMSRNFPAKLRGVFMASWRHRIDGYESVSGAQLIRQGFRSC
;
A
#
# COMPACT_ATOMS: atom_id res chain seq x y z
N MET A 1 -79.61 10.32 42.21
CA MET A 1 -80.26 9.09 41.75
C MET A 1 -79.16 8.10 41.38
N ASN A 2 -78.94 7.07 42.20
CA ASN A 2 -77.97 5.99 41.96
C ASN A 2 -78.49 5.02 40.89
N ARG A 3 -77.57 4.35 40.15
CA ARG A 3 -77.63 2.95 39.64
C ARG A 3 -76.44 2.71 38.68
N GLN A 4 -75.39 1.95 39.04
CA GLN A 4 -75.22 0.48 39.03
C GLN A 4 -75.16 -0.14 37.61
N ALA A 5 -74.01 -0.75 37.25
CA ALA A 5 -73.82 -2.04 36.53
C ALA A 5 -72.38 -2.14 35.97
N PHE A 6 -71.49 -2.98 36.53
CA PHE A 6 -71.24 -4.40 36.18
C PHE A 6 -70.72 -4.63 34.74
N ALA A 7 -69.41 -4.91 34.61
CA ALA A 7 -68.86 -6.20 34.14
C ALA A 7 -68.63 -6.19 32.60
N LEU A 8 -67.68 -6.88 31.96
CA LEU A 8 -66.78 -7.97 32.28
C LEU A 8 -65.72 -8.01 31.14
N LEU A 9 -64.49 -8.46 31.44
CA LEU A 9 -63.56 -9.22 30.58
C LEU A 9 -63.22 -8.75 29.14
N LEU A 10 -61.92 -8.58 28.84
CA LEU A 10 -61.14 -9.54 28.01
C LEU A 10 -59.69 -9.07 27.84
N LEU A 11 -58.78 -10.00 28.11
CA LEU A 11 -57.33 -9.93 27.94
C LEU A 11 -56.96 -9.84 26.46
N PHE A 12 -56.05 -8.93 26.09
CA PHE A 12 -55.27 -9.05 24.87
C PHE A 12 -53.78 -8.94 25.17
N PHE A 13 -53.13 -10.09 25.05
CA PHE A 13 -51.69 -10.27 24.86
C PHE A 13 -51.20 -9.41 23.68
N VAL A 14 -50.14 -8.63 23.87
CA VAL A 14 -49.24 -8.25 22.77
C VAL A 14 -47.81 -8.40 23.25
N LEU A 15 -47.12 -9.39 22.68
CA LEU A 15 -45.70 -9.71 22.88
C LEU A 15 -44.79 -8.55 22.43
N PRO A 16 -43.64 -8.32 23.08
CA PRO A 16 -42.68 -7.33 22.63
C PRO A 16 -42.00 -7.80 21.33
N LEU A 17 -42.07 -6.96 20.29
CA LEU A 17 -41.35 -7.06 19.03
C LEU A 17 -39.83 -7.07 19.29
N GLY A 18 -39.21 -8.24 19.18
CA GLY A 18 -37.75 -8.38 19.17
C GLY A 18 -37.17 -7.81 17.87
N LEU A 19 -36.45 -6.68 17.97
CA LEU A 19 -35.61 -6.17 16.90
C LEU A 19 -34.33 -7.02 16.82
N SER A 20 -34.29 -7.98 15.90
CA SER A 20 -33.08 -8.72 15.55
C SER A 20 -32.59 -8.28 14.18
N SER A 21 -31.71 -7.28 14.15
CA SER A 21 -31.00 -6.87 12.94
C SER A 21 -29.73 -7.70 12.77
N LEU A 22 -29.82 -8.83 12.07
CA LEU A 22 -28.64 -9.58 11.61
C LEU A 22 -28.15 -8.97 10.29
N ALA A 23 -27.29 -7.97 10.40
CA ALA A 23 -26.53 -7.46 9.26
C ALA A 23 -25.52 -8.53 8.82
N ALA A 24 -25.80 -9.21 7.69
CA ALA A 24 -24.83 -10.07 7.03
C ALA A 24 -23.65 -9.22 6.52
N SER A 25 -22.45 -9.50 7.01
CA SER A 25 -21.21 -8.86 6.55
C SER A 25 -20.94 -9.17 5.08
N GLN A 26 -20.75 -8.13 4.27
CA GLN A 26 -20.31 -8.23 2.88
C GLN A 26 -18.84 -8.68 2.85
N ALA A 27 -18.55 -9.82 2.21
CA ALA A 27 -17.19 -10.21 1.88
C ALA A 27 -16.68 -9.33 0.72
N SER A 28 -15.80 -8.37 1.02
CA SER A 28 -15.15 -7.52 0.03
C SER A 28 -14.00 -8.27 -0.65
N ALA A 29 -14.14 -8.53 -1.95
CA ALA A 29 -13.05 -8.96 -2.82
C ALA A 29 -11.97 -7.87 -2.93
N ALA A 30 -10.77 -8.13 -2.38
CA ALA A 30 -9.43 -7.66 -2.80
C ALA A 30 -8.42 -7.69 -1.62
N GLN A 31 -8.11 -8.86 -1.07
CA GLN A 31 -7.00 -8.98 -0.11
C GLN A 31 -5.68 -9.22 -0.86
N LYS A 32 -4.98 -8.13 -1.20
CA LYS A 32 -3.61 -8.18 -1.77
C LYS A 32 -2.48 -8.04 -0.75
N TRP A 33 -2.78 -8.09 0.55
CA TRP A 33 -1.77 -8.04 1.60
C TRP A 33 -2.19 -8.90 2.80
N VAL A 34 -1.37 -9.87 3.19
CA VAL A 34 -1.54 -10.59 4.47
C VAL A 34 -0.99 -9.69 5.57
N GLN A 35 -1.91 -9.11 6.34
CA GLN A 35 -1.59 -8.29 7.50
C GLN A 35 -1.42 -9.21 8.73
N SER A 36 -0.24 -9.80 8.93
CA SER A 36 0.15 -10.16 10.29
C SER A 36 0.73 -8.88 10.91
N GLY A 37 0.22 -8.46 12.07
CA GLY A 37 0.36 -7.09 12.62
C GLY A 37 1.79 -6.53 12.83
N ARG A 38 2.85 -7.15 12.32
CA ARG A 38 4.24 -6.68 12.45
C ARG A 38 5.01 -6.57 11.13
N VAL A 39 4.59 -7.23 10.05
CA VAL A 39 5.38 -7.30 8.80
C VAL A 39 4.49 -7.01 7.60
N LEU A 40 4.99 -6.25 6.64
CA LEU A 40 4.40 -6.06 5.33
C LEU A 40 5.27 -6.80 4.30
N VAL A 41 4.74 -7.87 3.71
CA VAL A 41 5.45 -8.63 2.67
C VAL A 41 5.02 -8.14 1.30
N ILE A 42 5.98 -7.62 0.53
CA ILE A 42 5.81 -7.16 -0.85
C ILE A 42 6.09 -8.32 -1.81
N GLY A 43 5.04 -8.80 -2.48
CA GLY A 43 5.13 -9.78 -3.57
C GLY A 43 5.55 -9.15 -4.89
N ASN A 44 5.11 -9.72 -6.01
CA ASN A 44 5.32 -9.10 -7.33
C ASN A 44 4.51 -7.80 -7.43
N ASP A 45 5.21 -6.68 -7.62
CA ASP A 45 4.59 -5.36 -7.68
C ASP A 45 5.19 -4.55 -8.83
N ARG A 46 4.33 -4.17 -9.79
CA ARG A 46 4.72 -3.43 -11.00
C ARG A 46 4.67 -1.90 -10.80
N GLY A 47 4.34 -1.44 -9.60
CA GLY A 47 4.16 -0.04 -9.27
C GLY A 47 2.70 0.40 -9.28
N GLY A 48 2.48 1.69 -9.55
CA GLY A 48 1.19 2.36 -9.38
C GLY A 48 1.38 3.83 -9.00
N LEU A 49 0.29 4.48 -8.59
CA LEU A 49 0.25 5.92 -8.33
C LEU A 49 1.32 6.38 -7.32
N LEU A 50 2.13 7.35 -7.74
CA LEU A 50 3.25 7.87 -6.94
C LEU A 50 2.80 8.55 -5.66
N LYS A 51 1.67 9.26 -5.69
CA LYS A 51 1.09 9.92 -4.51
C LYS A 51 0.75 8.90 -3.42
N ASP A 52 0.09 7.81 -3.79
CA ASP A 52 -0.33 6.77 -2.84
C ASP A 52 0.87 6.03 -2.28
N ARG A 53 1.81 5.69 -3.17
CA ARG A 53 3.06 5.05 -2.78
C ARG A 53 3.87 5.90 -1.80
N ALA A 54 4.04 7.18 -2.10
CA ALA A 54 4.78 8.10 -1.23
C ALA A 54 4.16 8.17 0.16
N ARG A 55 2.82 8.28 0.24
CA ARG A 55 2.09 8.28 1.52
C ARG A 55 2.29 6.98 2.30
N LEU A 56 2.19 5.84 1.64
CA LEU A 56 2.38 4.53 2.28
C LEU A 56 3.82 4.35 2.78
N VAL A 57 4.82 4.65 1.97
CA VAL A 57 6.23 4.53 2.38
C VAL A 57 6.53 5.48 3.54
N GLU A 58 5.99 6.69 3.52
CA GLU A 58 6.14 7.64 4.62
C GLU A 58 5.52 7.13 5.92
N GLN A 59 4.35 6.51 5.85
CA GLN A 59 3.75 5.85 7.00
C GLN A 59 4.64 4.70 7.52
N LEU A 60 5.08 3.79 6.65
CA LEU A 60 5.94 2.66 7.02
C LEU A 60 7.27 3.12 7.65
N ARG A 61 7.83 4.22 7.15
CA ARG A 61 9.04 4.85 7.68
C ARG A 61 8.84 5.45 9.06
N ARG A 62 7.69 6.09 9.31
CA ARG A 62 7.31 6.65 10.62
C ARG A 62 7.01 5.55 11.65
N ASP A 63 6.27 4.54 11.23
CA ASP A 63 5.82 3.44 12.11
C ASP A 63 6.97 2.45 12.42
N GLY A 64 8.06 2.47 11.65
CA GLY A 64 9.16 1.51 11.80
C GLY A 64 8.74 0.06 11.46
N ARG A 65 7.58 -0.11 10.82
CA ARG A 65 7.02 -1.41 10.46
C ARG A 65 7.99 -2.16 9.54
N LYS A 66 8.18 -3.46 9.79
CA LYS A 66 9.04 -4.30 8.95
C LYS A 66 8.43 -4.45 7.55
N VAL A 67 9.23 -4.21 6.52
CA VAL A 67 8.89 -4.41 5.11
C VAL A 67 9.81 -5.47 4.53
N GLU A 68 9.25 -6.49 3.91
CA GLU A 68 10.02 -7.55 3.26
C GLU A 68 9.69 -7.58 1.77
N ILE A 69 10.64 -7.23 0.90
CA ILE A 69 10.43 -7.30 -0.54
C ILE A 69 10.84 -8.71 -1.01
N ARG A 70 9.85 -9.56 -1.29
CA ARG A 70 10.04 -10.99 -1.58
C ARG A 70 9.64 -11.42 -2.99
N GLY A 71 8.88 -10.60 -3.72
CA GLY A 71 8.51 -10.89 -5.11
C GLY A 71 9.71 -11.05 -6.03
N ASN A 72 9.50 -11.69 -7.19
CA ASN A 72 10.50 -11.78 -8.25
C ASN A 72 10.76 -10.41 -8.90
N LEU A 73 9.79 -9.49 -8.86
CA LEU A 73 9.91 -8.14 -9.41
C LEU A 73 9.35 -7.07 -8.47
N CYS A 74 10.00 -5.91 -8.48
CA CYS A 74 9.59 -4.69 -7.81
C CYS A 74 9.90 -3.50 -8.74
N LEU A 75 8.92 -3.09 -9.55
CA LEU A 75 9.12 -2.13 -10.62
C LEU A 75 8.50 -0.77 -10.30
N SER A 76 9.01 0.28 -10.94
CA SER A 76 8.45 1.62 -10.87
C SER A 76 8.32 2.10 -9.41
N SER A 77 7.14 2.53 -8.99
CA SER A 77 6.86 2.98 -7.62
C SER A 77 7.04 1.88 -6.56
N CYS A 78 7.11 0.60 -6.92
CA CYS A 78 7.52 -0.45 -5.97
C CYS A 78 8.88 -0.17 -5.34
N THR A 79 9.83 0.31 -6.14
CA THR A 79 11.19 0.62 -5.67
C THR A 79 11.20 1.63 -4.51
N MET A 80 10.15 2.44 -4.35
CA MET A 80 10.05 3.39 -3.23
C MET A 80 9.96 2.71 -1.87
N PHE A 81 9.58 1.42 -1.77
CA PHE A 81 9.63 0.69 -0.51
C PHE A 81 11.04 0.54 0.07
N LEU A 82 12.08 0.72 -0.75
CA LEU A 82 13.47 0.80 -0.28
C LEU A 82 13.70 1.95 0.71
N GLY A 83 12.79 2.93 0.78
CA GLY A 83 12.83 4.06 1.71
C GLY A 83 12.21 3.78 3.08
N ALA A 84 11.63 2.59 3.30
CA ALA A 84 11.14 2.22 4.63
C ALA A 84 12.30 2.04 5.61
N ARG A 85 12.10 2.41 6.88
CA ARG A 85 13.15 2.38 7.92
C ARG A 85 13.63 0.96 8.25
N ASN A 86 12.74 -0.03 8.17
CA ASN A 86 13.00 -1.43 8.49
C ASN A 86 12.68 -2.31 7.29
N VAL A 87 13.51 -2.24 6.25
CA VAL A 87 13.34 -2.98 5.00
C VAL A 87 14.40 -4.06 4.83
N CYS A 88 14.00 -5.22 4.32
CA CYS A 88 14.90 -6.20 3.73
C CYS A 88 14.47 -6.51 2.29
N VAL A 89 15.40 -7.05 1.50
CA VAL A 89 15.14 -7.44 0.10
C VAL A 89 15.55 -8.89 -0.12
N ASN A 90 14.79 -9.61 -0.93
CA ASN A 90 15.16 -10.94 -1.41
C ASN A 90 16.26 -10.79 -2.47
N PRO A 91 17.37 -11.56 -2.40
CA PRO A 91 18.48 -11.46 -3.35
C PRO A 91 18.09 -11.66 -4.82
N ASN A 92 17.00 -12.41 -5.07
CA ASN A 92 16.52 -12.76 -6.40
C ASN A 92 15.50 -11.77 -6.98
N THR A 93 15.05 -10.77 -6.21
CA THR A 93 14.13 -9.74 -6.72
C THR A 93 14.83 -8.86 -7.73
N VAL A 94 14.18 -8.58 -8.86
CA VAL A 94 14.60 -7.54 -9.81
C VAL A 94 13.89 -6.23 -9.47
N PHE A 95 14.68 -5.19 -9.22
CA PHE A 95 14.22 -3.82 -8.98
C PHE A 95 14.35 -3.00 -10.25
N GLY A 96 13.23 -2.51 -10.77
CA GLY A 96 13.19 -1.75 -12.02
C GLY A 96 12.93 -0.27 -11.79
N PHE A 97 13.91 0.57 -12.10
CA PHE A 97 13.85 2.02 -11.96
C PHE A 97 13.57 2.69 -13.31
N HIS A 98 12.71 3.71 -13.33
CA HIS A 98 12.45 4.54 -14.50
C HIS A 98 11.84 5.88 -14.06
N GLY A 99 11.72 6.83 -14.99
CA GLY A 99 11.12 8.14 -14.77
C GLY A 99 9.62 8.14 -14.53
N PRO A 100 9.07 9.11 -13.78
CA PRO A 100 7.63 9.21 -13.62
C PRO A 100 6.95 9.45 -14.98
N SER A 101 5.90 8.68 -15.24
CA SER A 101 5.13 8.71 -16.49
C SER A 101 3.64 8.58 -16.22
N SER A 102 2.81 9.01 -17.18
CA SER A 102 1.37 8.79 -17.16
C SER A 102 1.03 7.75 -18.22
N TYR A 103 0.65 6.54 -17.79
CA TYR A 103 0.39 5.41 -18.69
C TYR A 103 1.53 5.15 -19.69
N GLY A 104 2.78 5.26 -19.23
CA GLY A 104 3.97 5.09 -20.07
C GLY A 104 4.34 6.32 -20.91
N ARG A 105 3.56 7.40 -20.86
CA ARG A 105 3.89 8.65 -21.58
C ARG A 105 4.67 9.63 -20.70
N PRO A 106 5.61 10.41 -21.28
CA PRO A 106 6.31 11.46 -20.55
C PRO A 106 5.36 12.46 -19.89
N LEU A 107 5.71 12.93 -18.70
CA LEU A 107 4.99 14.01 -18.03
C LEU A 107 5.49 15.39 -18.51
N PRO A 108 4.67 16.45 -18.36
CA PRO A 108 5.15 17.82 -18.42
C PRO A 108 6.35 18.05 -17.49
N ARG A 109 7.27 18.93 -17.86
CA ARG A 109 8.59 19.08 -17.20
C ARG A 109 8.49 19.33 -15.70
N ASP A 110 7.58 20.21 -15.28
CA ASP A 110 7.31 20.54 -13.88
C ASP A 110 6.84 19.32 -13.08
N GLN A 111 5.89 18.56 -13.62
CA GLN A 111 5.40 17.33 -13.00
C GLN A 111 6.47 16.23 -12.99
N PHE A 112 7.22 16.10 -14.08
CA PHE A 112 8.33 15.16 -14.19
C PHE A 112 9.39 15.43 -13.12
N ASP A 113 9.82 16.68 -12.97
CA ASP A 113 10.81 17.08 -11.96
C ASP A 113 10.26 16.91 -10.54
N PHE A 114 9.02 17.30 -10.29
CA PHE A 114 8.36 17.11 -9.00
C PHE A 114 8.32 15.62 -8.60
N TRP A 115 7.79 14.77 -9.47
CA TRP A 115 7.63 13.35 -9.17
C TRP A 115 8.95 12.58 -9.14
N SER A 116 9.93 12.99 -9.95
CA SER A 116 11.31 12.46 -9.86
C SER A 116 11.89 12.72 -8.48
N ASN A 117 11.73 13.95 -7.97
CA ASN A 117 12.16 14.29 -6.62
C ASN A 117 11.42 13.47 -5.56
N VAL A 118 10.10 13.31 -5.67
CA VAL A 118 9.31 12.48 -4.74
C VAL A 118 9.80 11.04 -4.72
N MET A 119 10.01 10.42 -5.89
CA MET A 119 10.53 9.05 -5.97
C MET A 119 11.92 8.96 -5.31
N SER A 120 12.85 9.83 -5.74
CA SER A 120 14.26 9.75 -5.37
C SER A 120 14.54 9.93 -3.87
N ARG A 121 13.65 10.61 -3.13
CA ARG A 121 13.74 10.77 -1.67
C ARG A 121 13.62 9.44 -0.92
N ASN A 122 13.09 8.40 -1.55
CA ASN A 122 12.96 7.06 -0.96
C ASN A 122 14.16 6.16 -1.27
N PHE A 123 15.20 6.68 -1.93
CA PHE A 123 16.38 5.90 -2.27
C PHE A 123 17.57 6.31 -1.41
N PRO A 124 18.45 5.37 -1.00
CA PRO A 124 19.75 5.70 -0.42
C PRO A 124 20.56 6.63 -1.32
N ALA A 125 21.47 7.41 -0.73
CA ALA A 125 22.20 8.48 -1.40
C ALA A 125 22.80 8.06 -2.77
N LYS A 126 23.44 6.89 -2.84
CA LYS A 126 24.02 6.37 -4.09
C LYS A 126 22.97 6.15 -5.18
N LEU A 127 21.89 5.45 -4.86
CA LEU A 127 20.79 5.18 -5.81
C LEU A 127 20.05 6.46 -6.18
N ARG A 128 19.84 7.36 -5.22
CA ARG A 128 19.25 8.68 -5.46
C ARG A 128 20.06 9.47 -6.49
N GLY A 129 21.38 9.50 -6.36
CA GLY A 129 22.27 10.21 -7.28
C GLY A 129 22.16 9.70 -8.71
N VAL A 130 22.33 8.39 -8.92
CA VAL A 130 22.25 7.79 -10.26
C VAL A 130 20.83 7.86 -10.86
N PHE A 131 19.80 7.74 -10.02
CA PHE A 131 18.42 7.91 -10.47
C PHE A 131 18.18 9.32 -10.99
N MET A 132 18.56 10.34 -10.20
CA MET A 132 18.35 11.73 -10.57
C MET A 132 19.18 12.16 -11.77
N ALA A 133 20.39 11.62 -11.91
CA ALA A 133 21.30 11.95 -13.01
C ALA A 133 20.94 11.24 -14.33
N SER A 134 20.40 10.02 -14.28
CA SER A 134 20.22 9.19 -15.49
C SER A 134 18.89 8.44 -15.50
N TRP A 135 18.63 7.54 -14.53
CA TRP A 135 17.54 6.55 -14.68
C TRP A 135 16.14 7.17 -14.76
N ARG A 136 15.95 8.36 -14.18
CA ARG A 136 14.69 9.09 -14.29
C ARG A 136 14.35 9.51 -15.72
N HIS A 137 15.30 9.55 -16.64
CA HIS A 137 15.05 9.93 -18.04
C HIS A 137 14.60 8.75 -18.90
N ARG A 138 14.64 7.53 -18.35
CA ARG A 138 14.06 6.35 -18.99
C ARG A 138 12.54 6.36 -18.82
N ILE A 139 11.82 6.43 -19.93
CA ILE A 139 10.35 6.33 -19.93
C ILE A 139 9.91 4.92 -20.37
N ASP A 140 10.62 4.35 -21.34
CA ASP A 140 10.41 2.98 -21.81
C ASP A 140 11.37 2.00 -21.13
N GLY A 141 10.80 0.90 -20.62
CA GLY A 141 11.56 -0.14 -19.91
C GLY A 141 12.07 0.30 -18.54
N TYR A 142 13.09 -0.40 -18.04
CA TYR A 142 13.62 -0.19 -16.68
C TYR A 142 15.13 -0.30 -16.64
N GLU A 143 15.75 0.49 -15.76
CA GLU A 143 17.08 0.20 -15.24
C GLU A 143 16.95 -0.85 -14.14
N SER A 144 17.59 -2.00 -14.34
CA SER A 144 17.41 -3.16 -13.46
C SER A 144 18.57 -3.28 -12.47
N VAL A 145 18.23 -3.47 -11.19
CA VAL A 145 19.17 -3.81 -10.12
C VAL A 145 18.65 -5.04 -9.39
N SER A 146 19.48 -6.04 -9.14
CA SER A 146 19.08 -7.23 -8.37
C SER A 146 19.09 -6.95 -6.87
N GLY A 147 18.29 -7.71 -6.11
CA GLY A 147 18.34 -7.70 -4.65
C GLY A 147 19.74 -8.00 -4.13
N ALA A 148 20.47 -8.94 -4.75
CA ALA A 148 21.85 -9.23 -4.40
C ALA A 148 22.78 -8.01 -4.54
N GLN A 149 22.59 -7.18 -5.58
CA GLN A 149 23.33 -5.92 -5.73
C GLN A 149 22.97 -4.90 -4.66
N LEU A 150 21.69 -4.81 -4.27
CA LEU A 150 21.25 -3.94 -3.18
C LEU A 150 21.79 -4.41 -1.82
N ILE A 151 21.83 -5.71 -1.57
CA ILE A 151 22.39 -6.28 -0.34
C ILE A 151 23.88 -5.92 -0.21
N ARG A 152 24.65 -6.03 -1.29
CA ARG A 152 26.06 -5.57 -1.31
C ARG A 152 26.22 -4.07 -1.07
N GLN A 153 25.16 -3.28 -1.23
CA GLN A 153 25.13 -1.83 -0.97
C GLN A 153 24.58 -1.48 0.41
N GLY A 154 24.34 -2.47 1.28
CA GLY A 154 23.96 -2.25 2.69
C GLY A 154 22.50 -2.54 3.01
N PHE A 155 21.68 -3.02 2.07
CA PHE A 155 20.37 -3.55 2.41
C PHE A 155 20.49 -4.90 3.11
N ARG A 156 19.57 -5.18 4.04
CA ARG A 156 19.47 -6.51 4.67
C ARG A 156 18.87 -7.51 3.69
N SER A 157 19.35 -8.75 3.71
CA SER A 157 18.64 -9.86 3.08
C SER A 157 17.37 -10.18 3.88
N CYS A 158 16.27 -10.40 3.16
CA CYS A 158 15.19 -11.27 3.63
C CYS A 158 15.55 -12.74 3.32
#